data_AF-A0A7Y0XCM4-F1
#
_entry.id   AF-A0A7Y0XCM4-F1
#
_cell.length_a   1.000
_cell.length_b   1.000
_cell.length_c   1.000
_cell.angle_alpha   90.00
_cell.angle_beta   90.00
_cell.angle_gamma   90.00
#
_symmetry.space_group_name_H-M   'P 1'
#
loop_
_entity.id
_entity.type
_entity.pdbx_description
1 polymer ?
#
loop_
_entity_poly.entity_id
_entity_poly.type
_entity_poly.pdbx_seq_one_letter_code
_entity_poly.pdbx_strand_id
1 'polypeptide(L)'
;QGGIDSCQGDSGGPIVINRSGVITQLGVVSWGIGCARPGMYGVYSDIAAMRNFVDGVIGTATPPKENVSVGYTTEQTLASFNV
;
A
#
# COMPACT_ATOMS: atom_id res chain seq x y z
N GLN A 1 -13.85 -15.05 2.28
CA GLN A 1 -15.09 -14.33 2.68
C GLN A 1 -14.99 -12.90 2.15
N GLY A 2 -16.11 -12.24 1.82
CA GLY A 2 -16.15 -10.81 1.43
C GLY A 2 -16.63 -9.92 2.59
N GLY A 3 -16.94 -8.65 2.33
CA GLY A 3 -17.61 -7.76 3.30
C GLY A 3 -16.82 -6.51 3.73
N ILE A 4 -15.51 -6.47 3.53
CA ILE A 4 -14.67 -5.28 3.80
C ILE A 4 -13.71 -5.09 2.63
N ASP A 5 -13.72 -3.89 2.05
CA ASP A 5 -12.85 -3.49 0.94
C ASP A 5 -12.89 -1.96 0.79
N SER A 6 -11.88 -1.38 0.15
CA SER A 6 -12.01 -0.07 -0.48
C SER A 6 -12.99 -0.13 -1.66
N CYS A 7 -13.54 1.01 -2.08
CA CYS A 7 -14.50 1.04 -3.18
C CYS A 7 -14.36 2.26 -4.09
N GLN A 8 -15.31 2.41 -5.00
CA GLN A 8 -15.41 3.55 -5.90
C GLN A 8 -15.54 4.84 -5.09
N GLY A 9 -14.69 5.81 -5.42
CA GLY A 9 -14.58 7.07 -4.67
C GLY A 9 -13.41 7.11 -3.69
N ASP A 10 -12.86 5.95 -3.29
CA ASP A 10 -11.67 5.90 -2.43
C ASP A 10 -10.34 5.98 -3.20
N SER A 11 -10.40 5.93 -4.54
CA SER A 11 -9.22 6.00 -5.42
C SER A 11 -8.34 7.20 -5.11
N GLY A 12 -7.03 6.97 -4.98
CA GLY A 12 -6.07 8.00 -4.54
C GLY A 12 -5.87 8.07 -3.02
N GLY A 13 -6.75 7.45 -2.23
CA GLY A 13 -6.61 7.36 -0.78
C GLY A 13 -5.44 6.47 -0.35
N PRO A 14 -4.81 6.73 0.82
CA PRO A 14 -3.68 5.95 1.30
C PRO A 14 -4.12 4.67 2.00
N ILE A 15 -3.38 3.57 1.79
CA ILE A 15 -3.35 2.46 2.74
C ILE A 15 -2.12 2.63 3.65
N VAL A 16 -2.37 2.65 4.96
CA VAL A 16 -1.35 2.92 5.98
C VAL A 16 -1.30 1.81 7.02
N ILE A 17 -0.13 1.63 7.61
CA ILE A 17 0.05 0.84 8.83
C ILE A 17 0.55 1.75 9.95
N ASN A 18 0.13 1.48 11.19
CA ASN A 18 0.64 2.13 12.38
C ASN A 18 1.45 1.12 13.19
N ARG A 19 2.75 1.35 13.33
CA ARG A 19 3.64 0.56 14.18
C ARG A 19 4.17 1.44 15.29
N SER A 20 3.67 1.22 16.51
CA SER A 20 4.15 1.91 17.71
C SER A 20 4.13 3.45 17.58
N GLY A 21 3.11 4.00 16.90
CA GLY A 21 2.94 5.43 16.68
C GLY A 21 3.56 5.95 15.39
N VAL A 22 4.33 5.14 14.66
CA VAL A 22 4.86 5.48 13.34
C VAL A 22 3.85 5.06 12.27
N ILE A 23 3.32 6.04 11.54
CA ILE A 23 2.40 5.81 10.42
C ILE A 23 3.22 5.70 9.14
N THR A 24 3.14 4.56 8.45
CA THR A 24 3.82 4.31 7.19
C THR A 24 2.77 4.06 6.10
N GLN A 25 2.84 4.80 5.00
CA GLN A 25 2.02 4.56 3.81
C GLN A 25 2.62 3.42 2.99
N LEU A 26 1.84 2.38 2.74
CA LEU A 26 2.25 1.22 1.94
C LEU A 26 1.83 1.35 0.48
N GLY A 27 0.72 2.03 0.22
CA GLY A 27 0.17 2.11 -1.14
C GLY A 27 -0.92 3.15 -1.31
N VAL A 28 -1.51 3.13 -2.50
CA VAL A 28 -2.61 4.02 -2.91
C VAL A 28 -3.73 3.19 -3.49
N VAL A 29 -4.98 3.42 -3.06
CA VAL A 29 -6.17 2.74 -3.61
C VAL A 29 -6.21 2.91 -5.13
N SER A 30 -6.27 1.80 -5.85
CA SER A 30 -6.20 1.79 -7.32
C SER A 30 -7.48 1.23 -7.94
N TRP A 31 -7.71 -0.08 -7.85
CA TRP A 31 -8.85 -0.74 -8.51
C TRP A 31 -9.25 -2.04 -7.81
N GLY A 32 -10.35 -2.65 -8.28
CA GLY A 32 -10.84 -3.94 -7.83
C GLY A 32 -11.98 -4.43 -8.73
N ILE A 33 -12.35 -5.71 -8.63
CA ILE A 33 -13.50 -6.27 -9.37
C ILE A 33 -14.74 -6.22 -8.46
N GLY A 34 -15.50 -5.13 -8.58
CA GLY A 34 -16.50 -4.76 -7.59
C GLY A 34 -15.84 -4.38 -6.25
N CYS A 35 -16.63 -4.29 -5.19
CA CYS A 35 -16.14 -3.99 -3.84
C CYS A 35 -16.62 -5.07 -2.88
N ALA A 36 -15.76 -5.50 -1.95
CA ALA A 36 -16.08 -6.41 -0.86
C ALA A 36 -16.66 -7.76 -1.31
N ARG A 37 -16.34 -8.20 -2.53
CA ARG A 37 -16.85 -9.45 -3.09
C ARG A 37 -16.07 -10.66 -2.54
N PRO A 38 -16.75 -11.76 -2.19
CA PRO A 38 -16.06 -12.98 -1.78
C PRO A 38 -15.07 -13.45 -2.85
N GLY A 39 -13.81 -13.68 -2.44
CA GLY A 39 -12.75 -14.17 -3.34
C GLY A 39 -12.09 -13.11 -4.22
N MET A 40 -12.51 -11.84 -4.12
CA MET A 40 -11.88 -10.72 -4.80
C MET A 40 -11.20 -9.80 -3.78
N TYR A 41 -10.16 -9.08 -4.21
CA TYR A 41 -9.37 -8.19 -3.36
C TYR A 41 -9.32 -6.78 -3.96
N GLY A 42 -9.23 -5.77 -3.10
CA GLY A 42 -8.80 -4.44 -3.47
C GLY A 42 -7.33 -4.44 -3.88
N VAL A 43 -7.01 -3.71 -4.95
CA VAL A 43 -5.68 -3.60 -5.51
C VAL A 43 -5.15 -2.19 -5.29
N TYR A 44 -3.93 -2.12 -4.76
CA TYR A 44 -3.27 -0.88 -4.38
C TYR A 44 -1.97 -0.72 -5.17
N SER A 45 -1.63 0.51 -5.54
CA SER A 45 -0.31 0.82 -6.11
C SER A 45 0.76 0.70 -5.04
N ASP A 46 1.87 0.03 -5.36
CA ASP A 46 3.00 -0.13 -4.45
C ASP A 46 3.85 1.16 -4.40
N ILE A 47 3.77 1.88 -3.27
CA ILE A 47 4.51 3.13 -3.08
C ILE A 47 6.01 2.89 -2.88
N ALA A 48 6.41 1.73 -2.36
CA ALA A 48 7.83 1.39 -2.23
C ALA A 48 8.47 1.24 -3.62
N ALA A 49 7.80 0.57 -4.55
CA ALA A 49 8.24 0.48 -5.94
C ALA A 49 8.30 1.85 -6.64
N MET A 50 7.44 2.79 -6.25
CA MET A 50 7.37 4.15 -6.81
C MET A 50 8.28 5.16 -6.12
N ARG A 51 9.08 4.77 -5.12
CA ARG A 51 9.85 5.69 -4.26
C ARG A 51 10.70 6.68 -5.04
N ASN A 52 11.45 6.21 -6.05
CA ASN A 52 12.31 7.06 -6.87
C ASN A 52 11.54 8.14 -7.63
N PHE A 53 10.33 7.83 -8.11
CA PHE A 53 9.48 8.80 -8.78
C PHE A 53 9.03 9.87 -7.79
N VAL A 54 8.53 9.46 -6.61
CA VAL A 54 8.08 10.39 -5.57
C VAL A 54 9.22 11.32 -5.16
N ASP A 55 10.41 10.78 -4.88
CA ASP A 55 11.59 11.55 -4.50
C ASP A 55 12.02 12.55 -5.58
N GLY A 56 11.97 12.14 -6.85
CA GLY A 56 12.26 13.00 -7.99
C GLY A 56 11.26 14.16 -8.15
N VAL A 57 9.99 13.94 -7.82
CA VAL A 57 8.93 14.96 -7.93
C VAL A 57 8.97 15.95 -6.75
N ILE A 58 9.21 15.47 -5.52
CA ILE A 58 9.24 16.33 -4.33
C ILE A 58 10.55 17.14 -4.21
N GLY A 59 11.56 16.81 -5.00
CA GLY A 59 12.81 17.58 -5.09
C GLY A 59 13.68 17.55 -3.83
N THR A 60 13.43 16.63 -2.88
CA THR A 60 14.26 16.51 -1.67
C THR A 60 15.54 15.78 -2.02
N ALA A 61 16.65 16.52 -2.02
CA ALA A 61 17.99 15.96 -1.99
C ALA A 61 18.09 14.92 -0.86
N THR A 62 18.77 13.81 -1.16
CA THR A 62 18.95 12.59 -0.36
C THR A 62 17.68 11.73 -0.16
N PRO A 63 17.54 10.62 -0.93
CA PRO A 63 16.64 9.53 -0.57
C PRO A 63 16.95 9.05 0.86
N PRO A 64 15.96 8.70 1.69
CA PRO A 64 16.21 7.97 2.92
C PRO A 64 17.02 6.72 2.59
N LYS A 65 18.14 6.50 3.30
CA LYS A 65 19.01 5.31 3.14
C LYS A 65 18.35 3.99 3.60
N GLU A 66 17.02 3.94 3.67
CA GLU A 66 16.29 2.71 3.89
C GLU A 66 15.65 2.29 2.58
N ASN A 67 16.18 1.22 2.00
CA ASN A 67 15.48 0.46 0.99
C ASN A 67 14.29 -0.23 1.69
N VAL A 68 13.19 0.49 1.84
CA VAL A 68 11.92 -0.11 2.26
C VAL A 68 11.41 -0.93 1.09
N SER A 69 11.78 -2.21 1.03
CA SER A 69 11.26 -3.15 0.05
C SER A 69 10.08 -3.90 0.65
N VAL A 70 8.90 -3.69 0.09
CA VAL A 70 7.69 -4.45 0.44
C VAL A 70 7.80 -5.82 -0.25
N GLY A 71 8.34 -6.81 0.45
CA GLY A 71 8.28 -8.20 0.02
C GLY A 71 6.92 -8.80 0.37
N TYR A 72 6.23 -9.44 -0.58
CA TYR A 72 5.05 -10.23 -0.29
C TYR A 72 5.26 -11.71 -0.63
N THR A 73 4.72 -12.61 0.19
CA THR A 73 4.48 -14.00 -0.21
C THR A 73 3.03 -14.14 -0.63
N THR A 74 2.74 -15.07 -1.54
CA THR A 74 1.36 -15.50 -1.80
C THR A 74 0.71 -15.89 -0.46
N GLU A 75 -0.48 -15.35 -0.20
CA GLU A 75 -1.24 -15.54 1.06
C GLU A 75 -0.67 -14.88 2.33
N GLN A 76 0.26 -13.94 2.22
CA GLN A 76 0.71 -13.19 3.40
C GLN A 76 -0.44 -12.37 4.00
N THR A 77 -0.77 -12.66 5.26
CA THR A 77 -1.76 -11.88 6.01
C THR A 77 -1.07 -10.66 6.62
N LEU A 78 -1.77 -9.54 6.79
CA LEU A 78 -1.19 -8.27 7.29
C LEU A 78 -0.52 -8.42 8.67
N ALA A 79 -0.94 -9.39 9.49
CA ALA A 79 -0.29 -9.71 10.76
C ALA A 79 1.13 -10.30 10.60
N SER A 80 1.42 -10.87 9.43
CA SER A 80 2.70 -11.50 9.07
C SER A 80 3.55 -10.66 8.11
N PHE A 81 3.15 -9.42 7.84
CA PHE A 81 3.88 -8.50 6.96
C PHE A 81 5.18 -8.04 7.64
N ASN A 82 6.33 -8.61 7.27
CA ASN A 82 7.63 -8.10 7.68
C ASN A 82 8.11 -7.10 6.62
N VAL A 83 8.18 -5.83 7.03
CA VAL A 83 8.94 -4.79 6.32
C VAL A 83 10.37 -4.90 6.77
#